data_AF-U6SIG3-F1
#
_entry.id   AF-U6SIG3-F1
#
_cell.length_a   1.000
_cell.length_b   1.000
_cell.length_c   1.000
_cell.angle_alpha   90.00
_cell.angle_beta   90.00
_cell.angle_gamma   90.00
#
_symmetry.space_group_name_H-M   'P 1'
#
loop_
_entity.id
_entity.type
_entity.pdbx_description
1 polymer ?
#
loop_
_entity_poly.entity_id
_entity_poly.type
_entity_poly.pdbx_seq_one_letter_code
_entity_poly.pdbx_strand_id
1 'polypeptide(L)'
;MIVVSGYFLLKFSQPLELDDIASSEDNKSVIIGIGNNGFRDVVIIDISVNNNEKPLETRLQDSDELKGFIITDDFNADEAIKYSFSNIDVVVIKLRDDKIYGVSVIHNEKINNVHIEYSHFGMTYNDTVYINNY
;
A
#
# COMPACT_ATOMS: atom_id res chain seq x y z
N MET A 1 45.84 -5.19 12.22
CA MET A 1 44.46 -5.71 12.17
C MET A 1 43.53 -4.51 12.27
N ILE A 2 42.94 -4.08 11.15
CA ILE A 2 41.88 -3.08 11.20
C ILE A 2 40.59 -3.87 11.36
N VAL A 3 40.02 -3.85 12.57
CA VAL A 3 38.63 -4.26 12.76
C VAL A 3 37.82 -3.02 12.43
N VAL A 4 37.42 -2.87 11.17
CA VAL A 4 36.37 -1.91 10.84
C VAL A 4 35.08 -2.51 11.35
N SER A 5 34.67 -2.04 12.53
CA SER A 5 33.37 -2.26 13.12
C SER A 5 32.28 -1.97 12.09
N GLY A 6 31.76 -3.01 11.46
CA GLY A 6 30.61 -2.95 10.57
C GLY A 6 29.31 -2.74 11.35
N TYR A 7 29.25 -1.73 12.21
CA TYR A 7 27.99 -1.16 12.69
C TYR A 7 27.61 -0.01 11.75
N PHE A 8 27.63 -0.29 10.44
CA PHE A 8 27.31 0.70 9.42
C PHE A 8 25.78 0.78 9.30
N LEU A 9 25.20 1.68 10.12
CA LEU A 9 24.00 2.46 9.80
C LEU A 9 22.81 1.69 9.19
N LEU A 10 22.26 0.70 9.89
CA LEU A 10 20.88 0.26 9.66
C LEU A 10 19.88 1.26 10.30
N LYS A 11 20.02 2.56 10.02
CA LYS A 11 18.85 3.45 10.02
C LYS A 11 18.12 3.20 8.71
N PHE A 12 17.63 1.97 8.52
CA PHE A 12 16.72 1.66 7.42
C PHE A 12 15.43 2.43 7.70
N SER A 13 15.21 3.52 6.97
CA SER A 13 13.84 3.98 6.72
C SER A 13 13.05 2.78 6.20
N GLN A 14 11.82 2.60 6.66
CA GLN A 14 10.93 1.59 6.11
C GLN A 14 10.93 1.72 4.58
N PRO A 15 11.20 0.63 3.83
CA PRO A 15 11.43 0.74 2.39
C PRO A 15 10.13 1.02 1.63
N LEU A 16 8.98 0.66 2.22
CA LEU A 16 7.67 1.07 1.74
C LEU A 16 7.43 2.54 2.15
N GLU A 17 7.12 3.37 1.17
CA GLU A 17 6.66 4.74 1.38
C GLU A 17 5.13 4.78 1.38
N LEU A 18 4.56 5.59 2.25
CA LEU A 18 3.13 5.89 2.30
C LEU A 18 2.94 7.36 1.93
N ASP A 19 2.06 7.64 0.98
CA ASP A 19 1.84 8.99 0.45
C ASP A 19 0.38 9.42 0.63
N ASP A 20 -0.46 9.14 -0.36
CA ASP A 20 -1.88 9.49 -0.33
C ASP A 20 -2.70 8.57 0.58
N ILE A 21 -3.65 9.14 1.31
CA ILE A 21 -4.68 8.38 2.03
C ILE A 21 -6.02 9.05 1.77
N ALA A 22 -6.97 8.29 1.22
CA ALA A 22 -8.31 8.80 1.01
C ALA A 22 -9.35 7.69 1.24
N SER A 23 -10.57 8.08 1.62
CA SER A 23 -11.65 7.16 1.92
C SER A 23 -13.00 7.60 1.35
N SER A 24 -13.92 6.66 1.19
CA SER A 24 -15.34 6.94 0.96
C SER A 24 -15.94 7.69 2.15
N GLU A 25 -17.09 8.33 1.98
CA GLU A 25 -17.76 9.08 3.05
C GLU A 25 -18.10 8.21 4.28
N ASP A 26 -18.42 6.94 4.05
CA ASP A 26 -18.70 5.97 5.11
C ASP A 26 -17.45 5.21 5.60
N ASN A 27 -16.28 5.52 5.03
CA ASN A 27 -14.98 4.89 5.27
C ASN A 27 -14.97 3.36 5.09
N LYS A 28 -15.86 2.82 4.27
CA LYS A 28 -15.84 1.39 3.91
C LYS A 28 -14.90 1.07 2.76
N SER A 29 -14.52 2.10 2.01
CA SER A 29 -13.52 2.00 0.96
C SER A 29 -12.38 2.98 1.23
N VAL A 30 -11.15 2.50 1.07
CA VAL A 30 -9.93 3.25 1.33
C VAL A 30 -8.96 3.01 0.19
N ILE A 31 -8.23 4.06 -0.18
CA ILE A 31 -7.03 3.95 -1.00
C ILE A 31 -5.82 4.50 -0.24
N ILE A 32 -4.70 3.77 -0.32
CA ILE A 32 -3.41 4.17 0.23
C ILE A 32 -2.39 4.20 -0.90
N GLY A 33 -1.87 5.38 -1.22
CA GLY A 33 -0.74 5.56 -2.11
C GLY A 33 0.52 4.96 -1.48
N ILE A 34 1.16 4.05 -2.22
CA ILE A 34 2.38 3.37 -1.79
C ILE A 34 3.52 3.55 -2.79
N GLY A 35 4.74 3.68 -2.26
CA GLY A 35 5.96 3.81 -3.04
C GLY A 35 7.07 2.90 -2.52
N ASN A 36 8.17 2.84 -3.26
CA ASN A 36 9.36 2.10 -2.87
C ASN A 36 10.56 3.05 -2.81
N ASN A 37 10.94 3.42 -1.57
CA ASN A 37 12.14 4.20 -1.24
C ASN A 37 13.34 3.31 -0.86
N GLY A 38 13.20 1.99 -0.99
CA GLY A 38 14.26 1.03 -0.77
C GLY A 38 15.25 0.93 -1.94
N PHE A 39 16.20 0.00 -1.80
CA PHE A 39 17.28 -0.24 -2.79
C PHE A 39 17.00 -1.46 -3.69
N ARG A 40 15.85 -2.10 -3.49
CA ARG A 40 15.33 -3.31 -4.16
C ARG A 40 13.81 -3.27 -4.16
N ASP A 41 13.18 -4.16 -4.91
CA ASP A 41 11.72 -4.27 -4.93
C ASP A 41 11.14 -4.51 -3.53
N VAL A 42 9.96 -3.95 -3.29
CA VAL A 42 9.12 -4.24 -2.14
C VAL A 42 8.01 -5.17 -2.61
N VAL A 43 7.74 -6.23 -1.85
CA VAL A 43 6.71 -7.20 -2.19
C VAL A 43 5.61 -7.13 -1.13
N ILE A 44 4.40 -6.71 -1.52
CA ILE A 44 3.24 -6.75 -0.63
C ILE A 44 2.84 -8.20 -0.44
N ILE A 45 2.70 -8.62 0.81
CA ILE A 45 2.42 -9.99 1.22
C ILE A 45 0.96 -10.14 1.61
N ASP A 46 0.48 -9.26 2.50
CA ASP A 46 -0.88 -9.34 3.02
C ASP A 46 -1.41 -7.96 3.38
N ILE A 47 -2.73 -7.83 3.32
CA ILE A 47 -3.45 -6.63 3.69
C ILE A 47 -4.63 -7.02 4.57
N SER A 48 -4.71 -6.38 5.72
CA SER A 48 -5.81 -6.53 6.66
C SER A 48 -6.27 -5.17 7.19
N VAL A 49 -7.44 -5.14 7.82
CA VAL A 49 -8.06 -3.92 8.34
C VAL A 49 -8.50 -4.10 9.78
N ASN A 50 -8.54 -2.99 10.53
CA ASN A 50 -9.05 -2.92 11.90
C ASN A 50 -8.41 -3.95 12.84
N ASN A 51 -9.12 -5.01 13.23
CA ASN A 51 -8.64 -6.04 14.15
C ASN A 51 -7.94 -7.18 13.40
N ASN A 52 -7.12 -6.86 12.39
CA ASN A 52 -6.54 -7.80 11.42
C ASN A 52 -7.59 -8.63 10.66
N GLU A 53 -8.73 -8.02 10.36
CA GLU A 53 -9.76 -8.65 9.54
C GLU A 53 -9.35 -8.64 8.07
N LYS A 54 -9.69 -9.71 7.34
CA LYS A 54 -9.51 -9.74 5.90
C LYS A 54 -10.56 -8.83 5.25
N PRO A 55 -10.17 -7.89 4.37
CA PRO A 55 -11.12 -7.07 3.63
C PRO A 55 -12.02 -7.93 2.74
N LEU A 56 -13.17 -7.36 2.33
CA LEU A 56 -14.01 -7.98 1.32
C LEU A 56 -13.26 -8.09 0.00
N GLU A 57 -12.65 -6.99 -0.42
CA GLU A 57 -11.83 -6.94 -1.62
C GLU A 57 -10.59 -6.06 -1.41
N THR A 58 -9.52 -6.44 -2.11
CA THR A 58 -8.29 -5.66 -2.15
C THR A 58 -7.74 -5.69 -3.57
N ARG A 59 -7.42 -4.52 -4.10
CA ARG A 59 -6.85 -4.36 -5.44
C ARG A 59 -5.65 -3.44 -5.38
N LEU A 60 -4.66 -3.73 -6.22
CA LEU A 60 -3.65 -2.76 -6.58
C LEU A 60 -4.16 -1.92 -7.72
N GLN A 61 -4.07 -0.60 -7.56
CA GLN A 61 -4.34 0.38 -8.58
C GLN A 61 -3.02 0.89 -9.16
N ASP A 62 -2.80 0.60 -10.44
CA ASP A 62 -1.66 1.12 -11.20
C ASP A 62 -2.06 2.43 -11.89
N SER A 63 -1.35 3.52 -11.61
CA SER A 63 -1.65 4.83 -12.18
C SER A 63 -0.40 5.68 -12.42
N ASP A 64 -0.62 6.94 -12.78
CA ASP A 64 0.39 8.00 -12.94
C ASP A 64 -0.08 9.29 -12.25
N GLU A 65 0.85 10.23 -12.05
CA GLU A 65 0.58 11.49 -11.33
C GLU A 65 -0.50 12.36 -11.99
N LEU A 66 -0.72 12.25 -13.31
CA LEU A 66 -1.72 13.06 -14.02
C LEU A 66 -3.12 12.49 -13.85
N LYS A 67 -3.25 11.17 -13.83
CA LYS A 67 -4.52 10.47 -13.68
C LYS A 67 -4.94 10.35 -12.21
N GLY A 68 -3.98 10.16 -11.31
CA GLY A 68 -4.23 9.94 -9.89
C GLY A 68 -5.02 8.65 -9.62
N PHE A 69 -5.67 8.60 -8.47
CA PHE A 69 -6.39 7.43 -8.00
C PHE A 69 -7.92 7.64 -7.98
N ILE A 70 -8.67 6.53 -7.88
CA ILE A 70 -10.12 6.57 -7.61
C ILE A 70 -10.45 5.81 -6.33
N ILE A 71 -11.44 6.31 -5.60
CA ILE A 71 -12.08 5.60 -4.50
C ILE A 71 -13.40 5.07 -5.01
N THR A 72 -13.66 3.78 -4.82
CA THR A 72 -14.91 3.14 -5.23
C THR A 72 -15.27 2.04 -4.26
N ASP A 73 -16.58 1.86 -4.05
CA ASP A 73 -17.15 0.73 -3.32
C ASP A 73 -17.45 -0.48 -4.24
N ASP A 74 -17.20 -0.33 -5.55
CA ASP A 74 -17.30 -1.39 -6.55
C ASP A 74 -16.26 -1.19 -7.67
N PHE A 75 -15.32 -2.12 -7.79
CA PHE A 75 -14.28 -2.07 -8.82
C PHE A 75 -14.80 -2.31 -10.25
N ASN A 76 -16.04 -2.78 -10.40
CA ASN A 76 -16.68 -3.04 -11.69
C ASN A 76 -17.64 -1.94 -12.13
N ALA A 77 -17.80 -0.88 -11.33
CA ALA A 77 -18.63 0.27 -11.69
C ALA A 77 -18.09 0.97 -12.96
N ASP A 78 -18.98 1.56 -13.77
CA ASP A 78 -18.63 2.20 -15.05
C ASP A 78 -17.56 3.31 -14.93
N GLU A 79 -17.47 3.95 -13.76
CA GLU A 79 -16.45 4.95 -13.46
C GLU A 79 -15.10 4.32 -13.07
N ALA A 80 -15.14 3.21 -12.33
CA ALA A 80 -13.98 2.47 -11.86
C ALA A 80 -13.25 1.72 -12.98
N ILE A 81 -13.98 1.15 -13.96
CA ILE A 81 -13.39 0.40 -15.08
C ILE A 81 -12.43 1.23 -15.95
N LYS A 82 -12.44 2.57 -15.83
CA LYS A 82 -11.48 3.47 -16.48
C LYS A 82 -10.11 3.44 -15.82
N TYR A 83 -10.00 2.90 -14.61
CA TYR A 83 -8.77 2.73 -13.85
C TYR A 83 -8.24 1.30 -13.97
N SER A 84 -6.94 1.14 -13.74
CA SER A 84 -6.31 -0.18 -13.82
C SER A 84 -6.29 -0.80 -12.43
N PHE A 85 -7.02 -1.90 -12.27
CA PHE A 85 -7.03 -2.68 -11.03
C PHE A 85 -6.48 -4.08 -11.28
N SER A 86 -5.62 -4.55 -10.38
CA SER A 86 -5.11 -5.92 -10.39
C SER A 86 -5.27 -6.58 -9.00
N ASN A 87 -5.34 -7.90 -8.98
CA ASN A 87 -5.35 -8.66 -7.71
C ASN A 87 -4.03 -8.46 -6.97
N ILE A 88 -4.09 -8.40 -5.64
CA ILE A 88 -2.92 -8.12 -4.81
C ILE A 88 -2.09 -9.35 -4.41
N ASP A 89 -2.50 -10.56 -4.83
CA ASP A 89 -2.01 -11.85 -4.32
C ASP A 89 -0.49 -11.91 -4.04
N VAL A 90 0.33 -11.38 -4.96
CA VAL A 90 1.71 -10.95 -4.68
C VAL A 90 2.03 -9.78 -5.61
N VAL A 91 2.22 -8.58 -5.05
CA VAL A 91 2.54 -7.39 -5.84
C VAL A 91 3.98 -6.94 -5.61
N VAL A 92 4.68 -6.66 -6.71
CA VAL A 92 6.06 -6.16 -6.70
C VAL A 92 6.05 -4.66 -7.00
N ILE A 93 6.33 -3.86 -5.97
CA ILE A 93 6.51 -2.41 -6.08
C ILE A 93 7.97 -2.14 -6.42
N LYS A 94 8.19 -1.73 -7.67
CA LYS A 94 9.53 -1.38 -8.17
C LYS A 94 9.99 -0.05 -7.62
N LEU A 95 11.30 0.19 -7.63
CA LEU A 95 11.86 1.50 -7.30
C LEU A 95 11.26 2.57 -8.21
N ARG A 96 10.99 3.75 -7.62
CA ARG A 96 10.34 4.93 -8.23
C ARG A 96 10.64 5.05 -9.74
N ASP A 97 9.58 4.95 -10.52
CA ASP A 97 9.46 5.23 -11.96
C ASP A 97 8.37 6.31 -12.12
N ASP A 98 7.96 6.66 -13.34
CA ASP A 98 6.85 7.60 -13.61
C ASP A 98 5.44 7.04 -13.21
N LYS A 99 5.40 6.01 -12.36
CA LYS A 99 4.19 5.30 -11.92
C LYS A 99 3.95 5.46 -10.43
N ILE A 100 2.68 5.61 -10.08
CA ILE A 100 2.20 5.57 -8.70
C ILE A 100 1.34 4.33 -8.48
N TYR A 101 1.38 3.79 -7.27
CA TYR A 101 0.65 2.59 -6.88
C TYR A 101 -0.29 2.91 -5.74
N GLY A 102 -1.54 2.45 -5.84
CA GLY A 102 -2.54 2.60 -4.79
C GLY A 102 -3.02 1.24 -4.31
N VAL A 103 -3.04 1.02 -3.00
CA VAL A 103 -3.75 -0.12 -2.41
C VAL A 103 -5.20 0.30 -2.18
N SER A 104 -6.13 -0.24 -2.97
CA SER A 104 -7.56 -0.06 -2.77
C SER A 104 -8.14 -1.19 -1.93
N VAL A 105 -8.88 -0.86 -0.88
CA VAL A 105 -9.47 -1.80 0.08
C VAL A 105 -10.96 -1.50 0.23
N ILE A 106 -11.80 -2.53 0.14
CA ILE A 106 -13.23 -2.46 0.42
C ILE A 106 -13.55 -3.39 1.58
N HIS A 107 -14.31 -2.90 2.57
CA HIS A 107 -14.75 -3.67 3.74
C HIS A 107 -16.24 -3.48 4.03
N ASN A 108 -16.85 -4.42 4.75
CA ASN A 108 -18.27 -4.34 5.12
C ASN A 108 -18.54 -3.29 6.21
N GLU A 109 -17.54 -3.05 7.07
CA GLU A 109 -17.57 -2.14 8.19
C GLU A 109 -16.60 -0.97 7.99
N LYS A 110 -16.77 0.08 8.80
CA LYS A 110 -15.90 1.26 8.76
C LYS A 110 -14.43 0.85 8.97
N ILE A 111 -13.57 1.22 8.02
CA ILE A 111 -12.13 1.06 8.10
C ILE A 111 -11.57 2.21 8.94
N ASN A 112 -10.97 1.87 10.08
CA ASN A 112 -10.26 2.81 10.95
C ASN A 112 -8.75 2.74 10.74
N ASN A 113 -8.25 1.55 10.41
CA ASN A 113 -6.86 1.34 10.06
C ASN A 113 -6.70 0.21 9.04
N VAL A 114 -5.60 0.28 8.30
CA VAL A 114 -5.15 -0.75 7.34
C VAL A 114 -3.76 -1.20 7.77
N HIS A 115 -3.55 -2.50 7.86
CA HIS A 115 -2.25 -3.12 8.06
C HIS A 115 -1.71 -3.63 6.74
N ILE A 116 -0.46 -3.28 6.43
CA ILE A 116 0.23 -3.69 5.22
C ILE A 116 1.44 -4.50 5.64
N GLU A 117 1.40 -5.81 5.38
CA GLU A 117 2.54 -6.69 5.53
C GLU A 117 3.30 -6.76 4.20
N TYR A 118 4.61 -6.56 4.24
CA TYR A 118 5.45 -6.59 3.05
C TYR A 118 6.83 -7.13 3.33
N SER A 119 7.51 -7.62 2.30
CA SER A 119 8.90 -8.01 2.37
C SER A 119 9.80 -7.14 1.51
N HIS A 120 11.02 -6.98 1.99
CA HIS A 120 12.10 -6.31 1.29
C HIS A 120 13.42 -6.95 1.69
N PHE A 121 14.22 -7.36 0.71
CA PHE A 121 15.53 -8.01 0.95
C PHE A 121 15.44 -9.27 1.84
N GLY A 122 14.33 -10.01 1.79
CA GLY A 122 14.13 -11.21 2.62
C GLY A 122 13.79 -10.93 4.08
N MET A 123 13.55 -9.67 4.44
CA MET A 123 13.00 -9.25 5.74
C MET A 123 11.53 -8.88 5.58
N THR A 124 10.71 -9.22 6.56
CA THR A 124 9.28 -8.85 6.60
C THR A 124 9.07 -7.66 7.53
N TYR A 125 8.17 -6.77 7.12
CA TYR A 125 7.81 -5.54 7.81
C TYR A 125 6.29 -5.41 7.88
N ASN A 126 5.82 -4.59 8.82
CA ASN A 126 4.40 -4.27 8.98
C ASN A 126 4.26 -2.77 9.15
N ASP A 127 3.39 -2.16 8.35
CA ASP A 127 2.97 -0.78 8.51
C ASP A 127 1.47 -0.69 8.82
N THR A 128 1.09 0.32 9.58
CA THR A 128 -0.32 0.57 9.93
C THR A 128 -0.70 1.99 9.58
N VAL A 129 -1.73 2.12 8.76
CA VAL A 129 -2.26 3.40 8.28
C VAL A 129 -3.57 3.68 8.98
N TYR A 130 -3.71 4.84 9.62
CA TYR A 130 -4.93 5.25 10.33
C TYR A 130 -5.72 6.27 9.50
N ILE A 131 -7.02 6.03 9.28
CA ILE A 131 -7.82 6.76 8.27
C ILE A 131 -8.45 8.07 8.80
N ASN A 132 -8.60 8.23 10.12
CA ASN A 132 -9.35 9.35 10.73
C ASN A 132 -8.46 10.45 11.35
N ASN A 133 -7.23 10.67 10.87
CA ASN A 133 -6.27 11.60 11.50
C ASN A 133 -6.02 12.91 10.74
N TYR A 134 -6.86 13.30 9.77
CA TYR A 134 -6.72 14.55 9.02
C TYR A 134 -8.04 15.30 8.88
#